data_AF-A0A1G7X1F0-F1
#
_entry.id   AF-A0A1G7X1F0-F1
#
_cell.length_a   1.000
_cell.length_b   1.000
_cell.length_c   1.000
_cell.angle_alpha   90.00
_cell.angle_beta   90.00
_cell.angle_gamma   90.00
#
_symmetry.space_group_name_H-M   'P 1'
#
loop_
_entity.id
_entity.type
_entity.pdbx_description
1 polymer ?
#
loop_
_entity_poly.entity_id
_entity_poly.type
_entity_poly.pdbx_seq_one_letter_code
_entity_poly.pdbx_strand_id
1 'polypeptide(L)' 'MSTVLAFVVSFVLFIGGMFLFGFAFSLTAWQGPVFVGGILAVSLALAMPAHLLTRAD' A
#
# COMPACT_ATOMS: atom_id res chain seq x y z
N MET A 1 15.42 4.43 10.17
CA MET A 1 14.66 3.24 9.71
C MET A 1 15.56 2.50 8.75
N SER A 2 15.87 1.22 9.00
CA SER A 2 16.74 0.47 8.07
C SER A 2 16.07 0.39 6.69
N THR A 3 16.85 0.50 5.61
CA THR A 3 16.38 0.34 4.22
C THR A 3 15.56 -0.93 4.03
N VAL A 4 16.00 -2.02 4.69
CA VAL A 4 15.29 -3.30 4.69
C VAL A 4 13.90 -3.16 5.32
N LEU A 5 13.79 -2.43 6.43
CA LEU A 5 12.52 -2.19 7.10
C LEU A 5 11.58 -1.34 6.22
N ALA A 6 12.09 -0.30 5.55
CA ALA A 6 11.31 0.51 4.62
C ALA A 6 10.79 -0.30 3.42
N PHE A 7 11.64 -1.19 2.89
CA PHE A 7 11.25 -2.09 1.82
C PHE A 7 10.16 -3.08 2.26
N VAL A 8 10.33 -3.73 3.41
CA VAL A 8 9.34 -4.69 3.95
C VAL A 8 8.00 -4.01 4.20
N VAL A 9 8.01 -2.83 4.83
CA VAL A 9 6.76 -2.07 5.07
C VAL A 9 6.08 -1.70 3.75
N SER A 10 6.84 -1.23 2.75
CA SER A 10 6.28 -0.90 1.44
C SER A 10 5.69 -2.13 0.74
N PHE A 11 6.35 -3.28 0.86
CA PHE A 11 5.89 -4.52 0.25
C PHE A 11 4.60 -5.04 0.90
N VAL A 12 4.51 -4.99 2.23
CA VAL A 12 3.28 -5.34 2.97
C VAL A 12 2.14 -4.39 2.59
N LEU A 13 2.42 -3.09 2.50
CA LEU A 13 1.42 -2.10 2.12
C LEU A 13 0.92 -2.31 0.67
N PHE A 14 1.83 -2.70 -0.24
CA PHE A 14 1.49 -3.02 -1.62
C PHE A 14 0.56 -4.24 -1.71
N ILE A 15 0.93 -5.35 -1.07
CA ILE A 15 0.12 -6.58 -1.06
C ILE A 15 -1.23 -6.32 -0.39
N GLY A 16 -1.24 -5.61 0.73
CA GLY A 16 -2.47 -5.23 1.44
C GLY A 16 -3.38 -4.36 0.57
N GLY A 17 -2.83 -3.38 -0.15
CA GLY A 17 -3.57 -2.53 -1.08
C GLY A 17 -4.17 -3.31 -2.25
N MET A 18 -3.39 -4.21 -2.86
CA MET A 18 -3.86 -5.12 -3.93
C MET A 18 -4.99 -6.02 -3.44
N PHE A 19 -4.87 -6.56 -2.22
CA PHE A 19 -5.93 -7.34 -1.60
C PHE A 19 -7.20 -6.53 -1.38
N LEU A 20 -7.10 -5.34 -0.77
CA LEU A 20 -8.26 -4.45 -0.50
C LEU A 20 -8.99 -4.07 -1.79
N PHE A 21 -8.25 -3.74 -2.85
CA PHE A 21 -8.79 -3.41 -4.16
C PHE A 21 -9.66 -4.56 -4.73
N GLY A 22 -9.19 -5.81 -4.67
CA GLY A 22 -9.95 -6.96 -5.15
C GLY A 22 -11.07 -7.39 -4.18
N PHE A 23 -10.81 -7.32 -2.88
CA PHE A 23 -11.76 -7.70 -1.83
C PHE A 23 -12.99 -6.80 -1.80
N ALA A 24 -12.88 -5.55 -2.23
CA ALA A 24 -13.99 -4.59 -2.29
C ALA A 24 -15.22 -5.13 -3.03
N PHE A 25 -15.03 -5.96 -4.06
CA PHE A 25 -16.12 -6.55 -4.85
C PHE A 25 -16.83 -7.71 -4.15
N SER A 26 -16.25 -8.26 -3.08
CA SER A 26 -16.88 -9.31 -2.27
C SER A 26 -17.70 -8.76 -1.09
N LEU A 27 -17.64 -7.45 -0.84
CA LEU A 27 -18.31 -6.81 0.28
C LEU A 27 -19.78 -6.51 -0.01
N THR A 28 -20.61 -6.68 1.02
CA THR A 28 -22.04 -6.35 0.99
C THR A 28 -22.31 -4.85 1.19
N ALA A 29 -21.34 -4.10 1.75
CA ALA A 29 -21.39 -2.65 1.93
C ALA A 29 -19.97 -2.06 1.94
N TRP A 30 -19.84 -0.74 1.76
CA TRP A 30 -18.56 0.01 1.78
C TRP A 30 -17.58 -0.32 0.63
N GLN A 31 -18.08 -0.85 -0.49
CA GLN A 31 -17.26 -1.25 -1.64
C GLN A 31 -16.41 -0.08 -2.16
N GLY A 32 -17.02 1.10 -2.34
CA GLY A 32 -16.34 2.30 -2.84
C GLY A 32 -15.15 2.72 -1.97
N PRO A 33 -15.35 3.01 -0.67
CA PRO A 33 -14.25 3.38 0.23
C PRO A 33 -13.15 2.31 0.34
N VAL A 34 -13.50 1.03 0.37
CA VAL A 34 -12.50 -0.06 0.45
C VAL A 34 -11.68 -0.17 -0.84
N PHE A 35 -12.34 -0.04 -1.99
CA PHE A 35 -11.68 -0.02 -3.29
C PHE A 35 -10.70 1.15 -3.43
N VAL A 36 -11.16 2.37 -3.11
CA VAL A 36 -10.33 3.58 -3.14
C VAL A 36 -9.20 3.48 -2.10
N GLY A 37 -9.47 2.96 -0.92
CA GLY A 37 -8.45 2.71 0.10
C GLY A 37 -7.35 1.76 -0.37
N GLY A 38 -7.72 0.70 -1.10
CA GLY A 38 -6.76 -0.21 -1.75
C GLY A 38 -5.86 0.51 -2.76
N ILE A 39 -6.45 1.36 -3.62
CA ILE A 39 -5.69 2.16 -4.58
C ILE A 39 -4.72 3.10 -3.87
N LEU A 40 -5.17 3.84 -2.85
CA LEU A 40 -4.32 4.74 -2.09
C LEU A 40 -3.18 4.00 -1.37
N ALA A 41 -3.44 2.81 -0.83
CA ALA A 41 -2.41 1.96 -0.23
C ALA A 41 -1.36 1.53 -1.27
N VAL A 42 -1.77 1.10 -2.47
CA VAL A 42 -0.83 0.78 -3.55
C VAL A 42 -0.02 2.01 -3.97
N SER A 43 -0.66 3.16 -4.16
CA SER A 43 0.03 4.41 -4.51
C SER A 43 1.05 4.81 -3.44
N LEU A 44 0.70 4.70 -2.16
CA LEU A 44 1.60 5.01 -1.05
C LEU A 44 2.77 4.01 -0.98
N ALA A 45 2.51 2.73 -1.25
CA ALA A 45 3.55 1.70 -1.29
C ALA A 45 4.60 1.97 -2.37
N LEU A 46 4.18 2.52 -3.52
CA LEU A 46 5.07 2.90 -4.61
C LEU A 46 5.79 4.23 -4.35
N ALA A 47 5.13 5.18 -3.66
CA ALA A 47 5.70 6.48 -3.32
C ALA A 47 6.74 6.41 -2.19
N MET A 48 6.57 5.48 -1.24
CA MET A 48 7.44 5.34 -0.06
C MET A 48 8.92 5.06 -0.42
N PRO A 49 9.27 4.08 -1.27
CA PRO A 49 10.65 3.85 -1.68
C PRO A 49 11.28 5.08 -2.32
N ALA A 50 10.55 5.81 -3.18
CA ALA A 50 11.09 6.98 -3.85
C ALA A 50 11.44 8.14 -2.89
N HIS A 51 10.74 8.28 -1.76
CA HIS A 51 11.00 9.35 -0.79
C HIS A 51 11.87 8.93 0.40
N LEU A 52 11.81 7.66 0.83
CA LEU A 52 12.63 7.16 1.94
C LEU A 52 14.01 6.67 1.50
N LEU A 53 14.16 6.13 0.28
CA LEU A 53 15.46 5.61 -0.18
C LEU A 53 16.46 6.73 -0.48
N THR A 54 15.99 7.93 -0.80
CA THR A 54 16.83 9.15 -0.95
C THR A 54 17.37 9.69 0.38
N ARG A 55 16.90 9.19 1.53
CA ARG A 55 17.39 9.58 2.86
C ARG A 55 18.03 8.43 3.64
N ALA A 56 18.30 7.31 2.97
CA ALA A 56 19.00 6.17 3.55
C ALA A 56 20.51 6.31 3.33
N ASP A 57 21.08 7.36 3.92
CA ASP A 57 22.51 7.49 4.19
C ASP A 57 22.76 7.23 5.68
#